data_AF-A0A0G2GTB8-F1
#
_entry.id   AF-A0A0G2GTB8-F1
#
_cell.length_a   1.000
_cell.length_b   1.000
_cell.length_c   1.000
_cell.angle_alpha   90.00
_cell.angle_beta   90.00
_cell.angle_gamma   90.00
#
_symmetry.space_group_name_H-M   'P 1'
#
loop_
_entity.id
_entity.type
_entity.pdbx_description
1 polymer ?
#
loop_
_entity_poly.entity_id
_entity_poly.type
_entity_poly.pdbx_seq_one_letter_code
_entity_poly.pdbx_strand_id
1 'polypeptide(L)'
;MVTSPVDGAEVHWRNVLQHPEYKNIIWDLPPVKKEKIPVARGRGGPFEISYEIHGHGDTKLVWIMGLGTFKTAWQRQTKHFCHEEPRASEYTSLIYDNRGMGESDKPGIRYTTSEMAKDTLELLEHVGWTGKRQLHVIGGFWEHLRSRINLFIPRHIDIMVANLKVRLYANDWLEAPDQDGNFPTNGDRVAALEIHKRSDKDGFTRKGFLLQAIAANWHYKSPAHLKELGDEIGRDRIMVVHGTKDNMITFPHGEILAKELGEGVEFKVFEGRGHALCIEERDEFNRLLENFVHKTKRLGRT
;
A
#
# COMPACT_ATOMS: atom_id res chain seq x y z
N MET A 1 29.82 7.81 -6.61
CA MET A 1 30.21 8.73 -5.51
C MET A 1 28.93 9.10 -4.77
N VAL A 2 28.80 8.64 -3.53
CA VAL A 2 27.60 8.87 -2.70
C VAL A 2 27.79 10.24 -2.06
N THR A 3 26.94 11.19 -2.43
CA THR A 3 26.88 12.50 -1.76
C THR A 3 26.45 12.31 -0.31
N SER A 4 27.10 13.07 0.57
CA SER A 4 26.85 13.22 2.01
C SER A 4 25.36 13.40 2.35
N PRO A 5 24.90 13.09 3.58
CA PRO A 5 23.50 13.31 3.97
C PRO A 5 23.14 14.78 3.79
N VAL A 6 21.94 15.01 3.27
CA VAL A 6 21.34 16.34 3.19
C VAL A 6 21.17 16.85 4.62
N ASP A 7 21.75 18.02 4.93
CA ASP A 7 21.56 18.79 6.17
C ASP A 7 20.13 19.36 6.27
N GLY A 8 19.12 18.49 6.11
CA GLY A 8 17.72 18.80 6.37
C GLY A 8 17.37 18.30 7.76
N ALA A 9 17.16 19.22 8.70
CA ALA A 9 16.71 19.04 10.09
C ALA A 9 16.70 17.58 10.57
N GLU A 10 17.70 17.18 11.37
CA GLU A 10 17.74 15.85 12.00
C GLU A 10 16.39 15.58 12.67
N VAL A 11 15.59 14.69 12.08
CA VAL A 11 14.38 14.18 12.71
C VAL A 11 14.85 13.34 13.87
N HIS A 12 14.90 13.92 15.06
CA HIS A 12 15.22 13.18 16.26
C HIS A 12 13.96 12.44 16.72
N TRP A 13 13.91 11.12 16.55
CA TRP A 13 12.70 10.31 16.80
C TRP A 13 12.06 10.54 18.17
N ARG A 14 12.85 10.85 19.21
CA ARG A 14 12.31 11.13 20.55
C ARG A 14 11.45 12.38 20.57
N ASN A 15 11.78 13.39 19.77
CA ASN A 15 11.02 14.63 19.67
C ASN A 15 9.66 14.35 19.00
N VAL A 16 9.67 13.49 17.97
CA VAL A 16 8.46 13.06 17.28
C VAL A 16 7.49 12.34 18.23
N LEU A 17 8.00 11.46 19.11
CA LEU A 17 7.18 10.76 20.11
C LEU A 17 6.54 11.70 21.16
N GLN A 18 7.18 12.84 21.43
CA GLN A 18 6.69 13.83 22.40
C GLN A 18 5.73 14.84 21.78
N HIS A 19 5.59 14.86 20.44
CA HIS A 19 4.73 15.80 19.76
C HIS A 19 3.25 15.57 20.15
N PRO A 20 2.47 16.62 20.50
CA PRO A 20 1.08 16.46 20.95
C PRO A 20 0.17 15.72 19.95
N GLU A 21 0.47 15.87 18.66
CA GLU A 21 -0.27 15.23 17.57
C GLU A 21 0.09 13.74 17.39
N TYR A 22 1.16 13.24 18.01
CA TYR A 22 1.59 11.84 17.87
C TYR A 22 0.50 10.84 18.25
N LYS A 23 -0.31 11.16 19.26
CA LYS A 23 -1.44 10.31 19.71
C LYS A 23 -2.59 10.21 18.70
N ASN A 24 -2.62 11.10 17.69
CA ASN A 24 -3.70 11.20 16.69
C ASN A 24 -3.25 10.73 15.29
N ILE A 25 -2.05 10.16 15.15
CA ILE A 25 -1.52 9.73 13.84
C ILE A 25 -2.27 8.57 13.22
N ILE A 26 -2.90 7.73 14.06
CA ILE A 26 -3.86 6.72 13.65
C ILE A 26 -5.24 7.29 13.94
N TRP A 27 -6.04 7.46 12.91
CA TRP A 27 -7.39 8.01 13.05
C TRP A 27 -8.35 6.99 13.63
N ASP A 28 -9.31 7.45 14.43
CA ASP A 28 -10.43 6.64 14.87
C ASP A 28 -11.47 6.56 13.74
N LEU A 29 -11.36 5.52 12.92
CA LEU A 29 -12.25 5.24 11.80
C LEU A 29 -12.89 3.86 12.04
N PRO A 30 -13.96 3.76 12.84
CA PRO A 30 -14.49 2.48 13.27
C PRO A 30 -14.94 1.64 12.06
N PRO A 31 -14.39 0.43 11.87
CA PRO A 31 -14.87 -0.45 10.82
C PRO A 31 -16.24 -1.02 11.15
N VAL A 32 -17.01 -1.37 10.11
CA VAL A 32 -18.25 -2.12 10.23
C VAL A 32 -17.98 -3.55 10.70
N LYS A 33 -16.83 -4.11 10.31
CA LYS A 33 -16.39 -5.45 10.68
C LYS A 33 -14.87 -5.47 10.88
N LYS A 34 -14.40 -6.03 11.99
CA LYS A 34 -12.96 -6.24 12.28
C LYS A 34 -12.78 -7.64 12.86
N GLU A 35 -12.10 -8.51 12.12
CA GLU A 35 -11.95 -9.92 12.50
C GLU A 35 -10.58 -10.47 12.06
N LYS A 36 -10.33 -11.72 12.45
CA LYS A 36 -9.25 -12.54 11.94
C LYS A 36 -9.80 -13.83 11.35
N ILE A 37 -9.19 -14.31 10.28
CA ILE A 37 -9.59 -15.57 9.64
C ILE A 37 -8.43 -16.52 9.46
N PRO A 38 -8.61 -17.83 9.66
CA PRO A 38 -7.59 -18.81 9.32
C PRO A 38 -7.50 -18.96 7.80
N VAL A 39 -6.29 -18.84 7.26
CA VAL A 39 -5.99 -19.10 5.84
C VAL A 39 -4.92 -20.17 5.67
N ALA A 40 -4.67 -20.60 4.42
CA ALA A 40 -3.54 -21.44 4.05
C ALA A 40 -3.58 -22.86 4.63
N ARG A 41 -4.78 -23.39 4.89
CA ARG A 41 -4.97 -24.79 5.25
C ARG A 41 -4.38 -25.68 4.14
N GLY A 42 -3.46 -26.58 4.50
CA GLY A 42 -2.74 -27.43 3.53
C GLY A 42 -1.62 -26.72 2.76
N ARG A 43 -1.37 -25.42 3.01
CA ARG A 43 -0.29 -24.61 2.42
C ARG A 43 0.72 -24.12 3.45
N GLY A 44 0.81 -24.80 4.61
CA GLY A 44 1.64 -24.43 5.74
C GLY A 44 0.93 -23.66 6.86
N GLY A 45 -0.37 -23.42 6.74
CA GLY A 45 -1.26 -22.94 7.81
C GLY A 45 -2.05 -24.08 8.49
N PRO A 46 -3.11 -23.75 9.25
CA PRO A 46 -3.75 -22.44 9.30
C PRO A 46 -2.95 -21.41 10.11
N PHE A 47 -3.02 -20.16 9.67
CA PHE A 47 -2.61 -19.00 10.44
C PHE A 47 -3.59 -17.86 10.16
N GLU A 48 -3.67 -16.88 11.05
CA GLU A 48 -4.69 -15.86 11.02
C GLU A 48 -4.31 -14.62 10.19
N ILE A 49 -5.24 -14.15 9.34
CA ILE A 49 -5.16 -12.85 8.66
C ILE A 49 -6.18 -11.89 9.28
N SER A 50 -5.70 -10.76 9.78
CA SER A 50 -6.51 -9.67 10.30
C SER A 50 -6.97 -8.74 9.19
N TYR A 51 -8.27 -8.44 9.18
CA TYR A 51 -8.88 -7.56 8.21
C TYR A 51 -9.94 -6.64 8.82
N GLU A 52 -10.26 -5.57 8.10
CA GLU A 52 -11.29 -4.60 8.43
C GLU A 52 -12.15 -4.31 7.19
N ILE A 53 -13.46 -4.14 7.39
CA ILE A 53 -14.41 -3.67 6.39
C ILE A 53 -14.95 -2.31 6.83
N HIS A 54 -14.89 -1.32 5.95
CA HIS A 54 -15.48 0.01 6.15
C HIS A 54 -16.51 0.31 5.06
N GLY A 55 -17.58 1.01 5.43
CA GLY A 55 -18.67 1.38 4.51
C GLY A 55 -19.69 0.26 4.28
N HIS A 56 -20.78 0.63 3.61
CA HIS A 56 -21.93 -0.26 3.35
C HIS A 56 -22.36 -0.26 1.87
N GLY A 57 -21.66 0.47 1.00
CA GLY A 57 -22.05 0.62 -0.40
C GLY A 57 -21.73 -0.59 -1.27
N ASP A 58 -22.40 -0.67 -2.42
CA ASP A 58 -22.29 -1.82 -3.33
C ASP A 58 -20.98 -1.88 -4.11
N THR A 59 -20.22 -0.78 -4.17
CA THR A 59 -18.95 -0.70 -4.88
C THR A 59 -17.82 -1.19 -4.00
N LYS A 60 -17.23 -2.34 -4.33
CA LYS A 60 -16.28 -3.03 -3.45
C LYS A 60 -14.84 -2.72 -3.82
N LEU A 61 -14.10 -2.13 -2.90
CA LEU A 61 -12.68 -1.80 -3.03
C LEU A 61 -11.87 -2.77 -2.15
N VAL A 62 -10.87 -3.42 -2.73
CA VAL A 62 -9.95 -4.33 -2.02
C VAL A 62 -8.57 -3.72 -2.05
N TRP A 63 -8.04 -3.39 -0.87
CA TRP A 63 -6.78 -2.67 -0.73
C TRP A 63 -5.65 -3.60 -0.27
N ILE A 64 -4.78 -3.98 -1.20
CA ILE A 64 -3.65 -4.86 -0.95
C ILE A 64 -2.45 -4.02 -0.50
N MET A 65 -1.94 -4.31 0.70
CA MET A 65 -0.84 -3.54 1.27
C MET A 65 0.51 -3.81 0.60
N GLY A 66 1.37 -2.78 0.61
CA GLY A 66 2.75 -2.83 0.16
C GLY A 66 3.71 -3.44 1.20
N LEU A 67 5.02 -3.35 0.92
CA LEU A 67 6.06 -4.00 1.74
C LEU A 67 6.16 -3.41 3.13
N GLY A 68 6.00 -4.25 4.16
CA GLY A 68 6.30 -3.80 5.51
C GLY A 68 5.41 -2.66 5.98
N THR A 69 4.16 -2.62 5.54
CA THR A 69 3.15 -1.64 5.96
C THR A 69 1.96 -2.34 6.61
N PHE A 70 1.25 -1.62 7.47
CA PHE A 70 0.03 -2.07 8.11
C PHE A 70 -1.17 -1.56 7.33
N LYS A 71 -2.31 -2.26 7.43
CA LYS A 71 -3.60 -1.85 6.83
C LYS A 71 -4.01 -0.42 7.17
N THR A 72 -3.57 0.11 8.31
CA THR A 72 -3.80 1.50 8.72
C THR A 72 -3.19 2.54 7.77
N ALA A 73 -2.24 2.16 6.91
CA ALA A 73 -1.74 3.04 5.85
C ALA A 73 -2.84 3.46 4.86
N TRP A 74 -3.93 2.69 4.75
CA TRP A 74 -5.09 3.02 3.91
C TRP A 74 -6.13 3.94 4.59
N GLN A 75 -5.89 4.45 5.80
CA GLN A 75 -6.87 5.29 6.51
C GLN A 75 -7.30 6.54 5.72
N ARG A 76 -6.39 7.14 4.94
CA ARG A 76 -6.73 8.25 4.02
C ARG A 76 -7.78 7.86 2.98
N GLN A 77 -7.63 6.67 2.42
CA GLN A 77 -8.54 6.15 1.41
C GLN A 77 -9.84 5.67 2.05
N THR A 78 -9.78 4.89 3.14
CA THR A 78 -11.01 4.43 3.80
C THR A 78 -11.82 5.59 4.34
N LYS A 79 -11.19 6.65 4.89
CA LYS A 79 -11.88 7.89 5.28
C LYS A 79 -12.67 8.47 4.10
N HIS A 80 -11.98 8.75 3.00
CA HIS A 80 -12.55 9.37 1.81
C HIS A 80 -13.67 8.56 1.17
N PHE A 81 -13.47 7.24 1.03
CA PHE A 81 -14.42 6.38 0.34
C PHE A 81 -15.57 5.89 1.24
N CYS A 82 -15.34 5.72 2.54
CA CYS A 82 -16.27 4.97 3.40
C CYS A 82 -16.77 5.73 4.63
N HIS A 83 -16.21 6.90 4.97
CA HIS A 83 -16.61 7.68 6.15
C HIS A 83 -17.04 9.10 5.84
N GLU A 84 -16.87 9.57 4.60
CA GLU A 84 -17.23 10.92 4.16
C GLU A 84 -18.39 10.87 3.14
N GLU A 85 -19.46 11.63 3.38
CA GLU A 85 -20.57 11.75 2.43
C GLU A 85 -20.18 12.61 1.21
N PRO A 86 -20.71 12.32 0.00
CA PRO A 86 -21.75 11.31 -0.30
C PRO A 86 -21.21 9.88 -0.50
N ARG A 87 -19.90 9.66 -0.38
CA ARG A 87 -19.21 8.43 -0.80
C ARG A 87 -19.42 7.27 0.15
N ALA A 88 -19.62 7.53 1.44
CA ALA A 88 -19.84 6.51 2.47
C ALA A 88 -21.00 5.54 2.12
N SER A 89 -22.00 6.01 1.37
CA SER A 89 -23.12 5.19 0.89
C SER A 89 -22.84 4.41 -0.41
N GLU A 90 -21.82 4.77 -1.18
CA GLU A 90 -21.50 4.15 -2.47
C GLU A 90 -20.46 3.02 -2.38
N TYR A 91 -19.49 3.15 -1.46
CA TYR A 91 -18.34 2.26 -1.39
C TYR A 91 -18.30 1.39 -0.14
N THR A 92 -17.71 0.21 -0.28
CA THR A 92 -17.26 -0.64 0.82
C THR A 92 -15.80 -1.03 0.59
N SER A 93 -14.93 -0.76 1.56
CA SER A 93 -13.50 -1.04 1.51
C SER A 93 -13.13 -2.23 2.38
N LEU A 94 -12.42 -3.20 1.81
CA LEU A 94 -11.74 -4.28 2.53
C LEU A 94 -10.24 -3.97 2.61
N ILE A 95 -9.73 -3.76 3.82
CA ILE A 95 -8.30 -3.59 4.11
C ILE A 95 -7.84 -4.75 5.00
N TYR A 96 -6.59 -5.19 4.87
CA TYR A 96 -6.06 -6.29 5.69
C TYR A 96 -4.54 -6.22 5.82
N ASP A 97 -4.03 -6.81 6.90
CA ASP A 97 -2.59 -6.98 7.08
C ASP A 97 -2.13 -8.25 6.36
N ASN A 98 -1.16 -8.12 5.46
CA ASN A 98 -0.52 -9.28 4.84
C ASN A 98 0.12 -10.19 5.90
N ARG A 99 0.22 -11.50 5.63
CA ARG A 99 1.00 -12.44 6.47
C ARG A 99 2.38 -11.84 6.82
N GLY A 100 2.81 -11.99 8.07
CA GLY A 100 4.06 -11.44 8.57
C GLY A 100 3.99 -10.00 9.08
N MET A 101 2.83 -9.35 9.10
CA MET A 101 2.71 -7.92 9.36
C MET A 101 1.49 -7.59 10.23
N GLY A 102 1.56 -6.48 10.97
CA GLY A 102 0.44 -5.91 11.72
C GLY A 102 -0.24 -6.92 12.66
N GLU A 103 -1.56 -7.00 12.62
CA GLU A 103 -2.34 -7.90 13.48
C GLU A 103 -2.44 -9.34 12.91
N SER A 104 -1.96 -9.59 11.68
CA SER A 104 -1.91 -10.92 11.06
C SER A 104 -0.74 -11.75 11.55
N ASP A 105 -0.87 -13.08 11.55
CA ASP A 105 0.18 -13.97 12.01
C ASP A 105 1.48 -13.86 11.22
N LYS A 106 2.60 -14.21 11.86
CA LYS A 106 3.95 -14.18 11.27
C LYS A 106 4.57 -15.58 11.13
N PRO A 107 3.95 -16.48 10.33
CA PRO A 107 4.34 -17.88 10.26
C PRO A 107 5.80 -18.05 9.81
N GLY A 108 6.48 -19.06 10.36
CA GLY A 108 7.88 -19.40 10.01
C GLY A 108 8.05 -20.16 8.69
N ILE A 109 7.16 -19.93 7.73
CA ILE A 109 7.15 -20.62 6.44
C ILE A 109 7.73 -19.74 5.34
N ARG A 110 8.06 -20.34 4.20
CA ARG A 110 8.47 -19.58 3.02
C ARG A 110 7.30 -18.74 2.51
N TYR A 111 7.54 -17.45 2.26
CA TYR A 111 6.54 -16.57 1.65
C TYR A 111 6.79 -16.48 0.15
N THR A 112 5.72 -16.43 -0.63
CA THR A 112 5.73 -16.05 -2.04
C THR A 112 4.53 -15.14 -2.28
N THR A 113 4.62 -14.24 -3.26
CA THR A 113 3.49 -13.37 -3.60
C THR A 113 2.28 -14.16 -4.11
N SER A 114 2.50 -15.32 -4.74
CA SER A 114 1.41 -16.24 -5.12
C SER A 114 0.67 -16.82 -3.91
N GLU A 115 1.40 -17.22 -2.86
CA GLU A 115 0.77 -17.74 -1.64
C GLU A 115 0.04 -16.63 -0.86
N MET A 116 0.56 -15.40 -0.89
CA MET A 116 -0.12 -14.22 -0.34
C MET A 116 -1.39 -13.89 -1.11
N ALA A 117 -1.38 -13.96 -2.44
CA ALA A 117 -2.58 -13.77 -3.25
C ALA A 117 -3.65 -14.83 -2.96
N LYS A 118 -3.27 -16.08 -2.68
CA LYS A 118 -4.20 -17.12 -2.23
C LYS A 118 -4.82 -16.83 -0.87
N ASP A 119 -4.09 -16.18 0.05
CA ASP A 119 -4.69 -15.73 1.32
C ASP A 119 -5.75 -14.65 1.07
N THR A 120 -5.50 -13.75 0.12
CA THR A 120 -6.50 -12.76 -0.31
C THR A 120 -7.73 -13.45 -0.88
N LEU A 121 -7.58 -14.51 -1.68
CA LEU A 121 -8.71 -15.28 -2.21
C LEU A 121 -9.52 -15.94 -1.09
N GLU A 122 -8.88 -16.61 -0.14
CA GLU A 122 -9.54 -17.21 1.02
C GLU A 122 -10.26 -16.15 1.89
N LEU A 123 -9.68 -14.96 2.02
CA LEU A 123 -10.32 -13.81 2.68
C LEU A 123 -11.56 -13.33 1.90
N LEU A 124 -11.48 -13.19 0.59
CA LEU A 124 -12.60 -12.78 -0.26
C LEU A 124 -13.75 -13.80 -0.22
N GLU A 125 -13.43 -15.09 -0.21
CA GLU A 125 -14.39 -16.17 0.00
C GLU A 125 -15.06 -16.06 1.37
N HIS A 126 -14.29 -15.85 2.44
CA HIS A 126 -14.81 -15.70 3.79
C HIS A 126 -15.82 -14.54 3.92
N VAL A 127 -15.53 -13.40 3.31
CA VAL A 127 -16.43 -12.23 3.36
C VAL A 127 -17.56 -12.30 2.31
N GLY A 128 -17.62 -13.36 1.51
CA GLY A 128 -18.65 -13.58 0.50
C GLY A 128 -18.53 -12.71 -0.74
N TRP A 129 -17.34 -12.18 -1.03
CA TRP A 129 -17.08 -11.31 -2.18
C TRP A 129 -16.53 -12.10 -3.38
N THR A 130 -17.33 -13.05 -3.86
CA THR A 130 -16.95 -14.03 -4.89
C THR A 130 -17.65 -13.80 -6.24
N GLY A 131 -18.38 -12.70 -6.37
CA GLY A 131 -19.14 -12.39 -7.59
C GLY A 131 -18.24 -12.07 -8.79
N LYS A 132 -18.72 -12.42 -9.99
CA LYS A 132 -18.04 -12.09 -11.25
C LYS A 132 -17.92 -10.57 -11.42
N ARG A 133 -16.69 -10.09 -11.64
CA ARG A 133 -16.37 -8.66 -11.83
C ARG A 133 -16.99 -7.76 -10.74
N GLN A 134 -17.01 -8.25 -9.50
CA GLN A 134 -17.58 -7.55 -8.35
C GLN A 134 -16.60 -6.59 -7.67
N LEU A 135 -15.29 -6.78 -7.89
CA LEU A 135 -14.23 -6.17 -7.10
C LEU A 135 -13.40 -5.17 -7.92
N HIS A 136 -13.02 -4.08 -7.27
CA HIS A 136 -11.92 -3.22 -7.71
C HIS A 136 -10.73 -3.46 -6.78
N VAL A 137 -9.62 -3.95 -7.31
CA VAL A 137 -8.43 -4.30 -6.54
C VAL A 137 -7.37 -3.21 -6.70
N ILE A 138 -6.90 -2.67 -5.59
CA ILE A 138 -5.89 -1.60 -5.54
C ILE A 138 -4.70 -2.14 -4.77
N GLY A 139 -3.49 -1.97 -5.30
CA GLY A 139 -2.27 -2.39 -4.63
C GLY A 139 -1.03 -1.71 -5.21
N GLY A 140 0.02 -1.60 -4.39
CA GLY A 140 1.32 -1.10 -4.82
C GLY A 140 2.15 -2.17 -5.52
N PHE A 141 2.99 -1.73 -6.46
CA PHE A 141 3.98 -2.61 -7.10
C PHE A 141 5.18 -2.86 -6.18
N TRP A 142 5.92 -3.92 -6.49
CA TRP A 142 7.04 -4.40 -5.69
C TRP A 142 8.27 -4.48 -6.58
N GLU A 143 9.33 -3.76 -6.23
CA GLU A 143 10.61 -3.86 -6.97
C GLU A 143 11.54 -4.95 -6.45
N HIS A 144 12.46 -5.35 -7.32
CA HIS A 144 13.52 -6.29 -7.00
C HIS A 144 14.45 -5.76 -5.90
N LEU A 145 14.82 -6.67 -5.00
CA LEU A 145 15.53 -6.39 -3.75
C LEU A 145 17.05 -6.19 -3.95
N ARG A 146 17.60 -6.56 -5.13
CA ARG A 146 19.03 -6.44 -5.45
C ARG A 146 19.56 -5.00 -5.32
N SER A 147 18.76 -4.01 -5.69
CA SER A 147 19.09 -2.58 -5.53
C SER A 147 18.91 -2.09 -4.09
N ARG A 148 18.49 -2.96 -3.16
CA ARG A 148 17.91 -2.59 -1.85
C ARG A 148 18.51 -3.37 -0.68
N ILE A 149 19.70 -3.95 -0.83
CA ILE A 149 20.43 -4.65 0.25
C ILE A 149 20.58 -3.77 1.51
N ASN A 150 20.65 -2.45 1.30
CA ASN A 150 20.69 -1.42 2.33
C ASN A 150 19.44 -1.38 3.24
N LEU A 151 18.31 -2.00 2.87
CA LEU A 151 17.13 -2.14 3.73
C LEU A 151 17.37 -3.12 4.89
N PHE A 152 18.36 -4.01 4.76
CA PHE A 152 18.69 -5.03 5.75
C PHE A 152 19.83 -4.66 6.67
N ILE A 153 20.54 -3.56 6.38
CA ILE A 153 21.62 -3.06 7.21
C ILE A 153 21.01 -2.26 8.37
N PRO A 154 21.18 -2.70 9.63
CA PRO A 154 20.70 -1.94 10.78
C PRO A 154 21.34 -0.56 10.81
N ARG A 155 20.52 0.49 10.83
CA ARG A 155 20.96 1.88 11.02
C ARG A 155 20.16 2.52 12.15
N HIS A 156 20.62 3.67 12.64
CA HIS A 156 19.84 4.46 13.58
C HIS A 156 18.46 4.79 12.97
N ILE A 157 17.42 4.82 13.80
CA ILE A 157 16.04 5.01 13.33
C ILE A 157 15.88 6.31 12.55
N ASP A 158 16.52 7.39 12.98
CA ASP A 158 16.49 8.69 12.30
C ASP A 158 17.04 8.60 10.88
N ILE A 159 18.16 7.88 10.70
CA ILE A 159 18.76 7.66 9.37
C ILE A 159 17.82 6.80 8.51
N MET A 160 17.17 5.78 9.08
CA MET A 160 16.21 4.96 8.34
C MET A 160 14.99 5.77 7.90
N VAL A 161 14.44 6.58 8.79
CA VAL A 161 13.28 7.44 8.53
C VAL A 161 13.63 8.50 7.48
N ALA A 162 14.75 9.20 7.63
CA ALA A 162 15.20 10.20 6.65
C ALA A 162 15.36 9.59 5.24
N ASN A 163 16.00 8.43 5.14
CA ASN A 163 16.15 7.71 3.87
C ASN A 163 14.81 7.24 3.30
N LEU A 164 13.87 6.81 4.14
CA LEU A 164 12.55 6.37 3.72
C LEU A 164 11.74 7.53 3.12
N LYS A 165 11.77 8.70 3.75
CA LYS A 165 11.06 9.90 3.29
C LYS A 165 11.45 10.28 1.86
N VAL A 166 12.73 10.53 1.62
CA VAL A 166 13.24 10.97 0.30
C VAL A 166 13.13 9.91 -0.80
N ARG A 167 12.92 8.65 -0.41
CA ARG A 167 12.68 7.57 -1.37
C ARG A 167 11.21 7.48 -1.79
N LEU A 168 10.31 7.64 -0.82
CA LEU A 168 8.87 7.43 -1.02
C LEU A 168 8.13 8.67 -1.52
N TYR A 169 8.62 9.87 -1.26
CA TYR A 169 7.89 11.13 -1.48
C TYR A 169 8.79 12.16 -2.16
N ALA A 170 8.19 13.10 -2.90
CA ALA A 170 8.93 14.27 -3.38
C ALA A 170 9.28 15.24 -2.23
N ASN A 171 10.42 15.91 -2.36
CA ASN A 171 10.94 16.82 -1.31
C ASN A 171 10.02 18.01 -1.06
N ASP A 172 9.44 18.60 -2.12
CA ASP A 172 8.52 19.74 -2.00
C ASP A 172 7.26 19.36 -1.21
N TRP A 173 6.75 18.14 -1.40
CA TRP A 173 5.62 17.64 -0.61
C TRP A 173 6.02 17.37 0.84
N LEU A 174 7.20 16.80 1.09
CA LEU A 174 7.71 16.54 2.44
C LEU A 174 7.87 17.82 3.25
N GLU A 175 8.25 18.93 2.62
CA GLU A 175 8.46 20.25 3.23
C GLU A 175 7.14 21.04 3.38
N ALA A 176 6.09 20.65 2.66
CA ALA A 176 4.79 21.30 2.75
C ALA A 176 4.13 21.04 4.13
N PRO A 177 3.23 21.94 4.57
CA PRO A 177 2.49 21.77 5.82
C PRO A 177 1.74 20.45 5.89
N ASP A 178 1.66 19.88 7.10
CA ASP A 178 0.87 18.67 7.38
C ASP A 178 -0.60 18.87 6.96
N GLN A 179 -1.10 17.98 6.12
CA GLN A 179 -2.47 18.02 5.60
C GLN A 179 -3.48 17.26 6.48
N ASP A 180 -3.02 16.55 7.50
CA ASP A 180 -3.79 15.55 8.24
C ASP A 180 -3.87 15.82 9.75
N GLY A 181 -3.30 16.94 10.19
CA GLY A 181 -3.34 17.44 11.55
C GLY A 181 -2.30 18.52 11.74
N ASN A 182 -1.58 18.50 12.87
CA ASN A 182 -0.81 19.66 13.34
C ASN A 182 0.70 19.41 13.47
N PHE A 183 1.28 18.46 12.71
CA PHE A 183 2.74 18.45 12.59
C PHE A 183 3.23 19.65 11.75
N PRO A 184 4.48 20.10 11.90
CA PRO A 184 4.99 21.22 11.10
C PRO A 184 4.96 20.94 9.59
N THR A 185 5.33 19.72 9.19
CA THR A 185 5.38 19.31 7.79
C THR A 185 4.78 17.91 7.57
N ASN A 186 4.43 17.60 6.32
CA ASN A 186 4.08 16.22 5.93
C ASN A 186 5.21 15.23 6.26
N GLY A 187 6.46 15.66 6.10
CA GLY A 187 7.64 14.87 6.44
C GLY A 187 7.72 14.49 7.92
N ASP A 188 7.26 15.35 8.82
CA ASP A 188 7.18 15.08 10.26
C ASP A 188 6.08 14.05 10.58
N ARG A 189 4.91 14.16 9.92
CA ARG A 189 3.85 13.15 10.04
C ARG A 189 4.30 11.79 9.52
N VAL A 190 4.98 11.74 8.37
CA VAL A 190 5.54 10.50 7.82
C VAL A 190 6.55 9.88 8.80
N ALA A 191 7.40 10.70 9.41
CA ALA A 191 8.31 10.23 10.44
C ALA A 191 7.56 9.63 11.64
N ALA A 192 6.52 10.30 12.12
CA ALA A 192 5.70 9.82 13.24
C ALA A 192 5.06 8.45 12.93
N LEU A 193 4.49 8.28 11.74
CA LEU A 193 3.90 7.03 11.28
C LEU A 193 4.95 5.89 11.19
N GLU A 194 6.12 6.17 10.62
CA GLU A 194 7.18 5.17 10.50
C GLU A 194 7.76 4.78 11.87
N ILE A 195 7.95 5.75 12.77
CA ILE A 195 8.42 5.51 14.15
C ILE A 195 7.37 4.69 14.92
N HIS A 196 6.09 5.03 14.79
CA HIS A 196 4.99 4.28 15.42
C HIS A 196 4.99 2.82 14.98
N LYS A 197 4.99 2.58 13.67
CA LYS A 197 5.05 1.22 13.10
C LYS A 197 6.28 0.45 13.60
N ARG A 198 7.46 1.08 13.64
CA ARG A 198 8.70 0.42 14.10
C ARG A 198 8.77 0.21 15.61
N SER A 199 7.99 0.95 16.38
CA SER A 199 7.89 0.79 17.83
C SER A 199 7.00 -0.40 18.21
N ASP A 200 6.08 -0.80 17.32
CA ASP A 200 5.31 -2.05 17.43
C ASP A 200 6.19 -3.27 17.10
N LYS A 201 6.77 -3.85 18.15
CA LYS A 201 7.67 -5.02 18.06
C LYS A 201 6.93 -6.31 17.73
N ASP A 202 5.62 -6.35 17.98
CA ASP A 202 4.80 -7.51 17.72
C ASP A 202 4.32 -7.47 16.27
N GLY A 203 3.72 -6.37 15.82
CA GLY A 203 3.24 -6.20 14.44
C GLY A 203 4.34 -6.09 13.40
N PHE A 204 5.44 -5.38 13.69
CA PHE A 204 6.56 -5.18 12.76
C PHE A 204 7.79 -6.02 13.15
N THR A 205 7.71 -7.33 12.91
CA THR A 205 8.85 -8.24 13.19
C THR A 205 9.88 -8.20 12.06
N ARG A 206 11.17 -8.28 12.42
CA ARG A 206 12.27 -8.43 11.43
C ARG A 206 12.08 -9.66 10.55
N LYS A 207 11.62 -10.76 11.14
CA LYS A 207 11.35 -12.02 10.44
C LYS A 207 10.23 -11.84 9.41
N GLY A 208 9.09 -11.29 9.80
CA GLY A 208 7.96 -11.06 8.90
C GLY A 208 8.31 -10.11 7.76
N PHE A 209 8.99 -9.01 8.06
CA PHE A 209 9.52 -8.08 7.06
C PHE A 209 10.48 -8.77 6.07
N LEU A 210 11.45 -9.53 6.56
CA LEU A 210 12.42 -10.25 5.73
C LEU A 210 11.73 -11.27 4.81
N LEU A 211 10.78 -12.04 5.32
CA LEU A 211 10.04 -13.02 4.53
C LEU A 211 9.20 -12.36 3.44
N GLN A 212 8.52 -11.23 3.72
CA GLN A 212 7.84 -10.45 2.68
C GLN A 212 8.81 -9.90 1.63
N ALA A 213 9.96 -9.37 2.07
CA ALA A 213 10.94 -8.80 1.17
C ALA A 213 11.56 -9.87 0.24
N ILE A 214 11.80 -11.08 0.76
CA ILE A 214 12.24 -12.24 -0.03
C ILE A 214 11.16 -12.66 -1.04
N ALA A 215 9.89 -12.69 -0.62
CA ALA A 215 8.76 -13.01 -1.50
C ALA A 215 8.65 -12.02 -2.66
N ALA A 216 8.78 -10.72 -2.38
CA ALA A 216 8.80 -9.66 -3.38
C ALA A 216 10.00 -9.80 -4.33
N ASN A 217 11.19 -10.10 -3.80
CA ASN A 217 12.40 -10.24 -4.61
C ASN A 217 12.31 -11.33 -5.69
N TRP A 218 11.70 -12.47 -5.33
CA TRP A 218 11.54 -13.61 -6.23
C TRP A 218 10.27 -13.56 -7.06
N HIS A 219 9.45 -12.50 -6.93
CA HIS A 219 8.34 -12.30 -7.82
C HIS A 219 8.85 -11.92 -9.21
N TYR A 220 8.30 -12.57 -10.22
CA TYR A 220 8.62 -12.29 -11.61
C TYR A 220 7.41 -12.58 -12.49
N LYS A 221 7.14 -11.69 -13.43
CA LYS A 221 6.18 -11.86 -14.51
C LYS A 221 6.88 -11.52 -15.83
N SER A 222 6.80 -12.45 -16.78
CA SER A 222 7.33 -12.23 -18.13
C SER A 222 6.38 -11.32 -18.91
N PRO A 223 6.84 -10.71 -20.02
CA PRO A 223 5.97 -10.05 -20.99
C PRO A 223 4.73 -10.87 -21.38
N ALA A 224 4.91 -12.18 -21.62
CA ALA A 224 3.81 -13.07 -21.98
C ALA A 224 2.76 -13.17 -20.85
N HIS A 225 3.20 -13.30 -19.59
CA HIS A 225 2.27 -13.32 -18.45
C HIS A 225 1.53 -11.99 -18.25
N LEU A 226 2.19 -10.85 -18.54
CA LEU A 226 1.54 -9.53 -18.44
C LEU A 226 0.50 -9.34 -19.55
N LYS A 227 0.82 -9.80 -20.77
CA LYS A 227 -0.13 -9.79 -21.88
C LYS A 227 -1.36 -10.65 -21.59
N GLU A 228 -1.15 -11.87 -21.10
CA GLU A 228 -2.21 -12.79 -20.67
C GLU A 228 -3.09 -12.15 -19.59
N LEU A 229 -2.51 -11.52 -18.57
CA LEU A 229 -3.25 -10.78 -17.54
C LEU A 229 -4.12 -9.66 -18.14
N GLY A 230 -3.57 -8.91 -19.10
CA GLY A 230 -4.30 -7.87 -19.82
C GLY A 230 -5.47 -8.41 -20.64
N ASP A 231 -5.30 -9.59 -21.26
CA ASP A 231 -6.33 -10.27 -22.04
C ASP A 231 -7.46 -10.84 -21.14
N GLU A 232 -7.10 -11.49 -20.03
CA GLU A 232 -8.09 -12.09 -19.11
C GLU A 232 -8.94 -11.06 -18.37
N ILE A 233 -8.31 -10.00 -17.86
CA ILE A 233 -9.02 -8.95 -17.12
C ILE A 233 -9.79 -8.05 -18.09
N GLY A 234 -9.19 -7.73 -19.23
CA GLY A 234 -9.58 -6.68 -20.16
C GLY A 234 -8.80 -5.39 -19.89
N ARG A 235 -8.05 -4.91 -20.87
CA ARG A 235 -7.10 -3.79 -20.74
C ARG A 235 -7.73 -2.48 -20.28
N ASP A 236 -8.95 -2.18 -20.74
CA ASP A 236 -9.72 -0.99 -20.31
C ASP A 236 -10.11 -1.00 -18.81
N ARG A 237 -9.82 -2.10 -18.11
CA ARG A 237 -10.07 -2.30 -16.67
C ARG A 237 -8.79 -2.35 -15.85
N ILE A 238 -7.64 -2.08 -16.47
CA ILE A 238 -6.36 -1.95 -15.78
C ILE A 238 -5.90 -0.51 -15.89
N MET A 239 -5.45 0.03 -14.75
CA MET A 239 -4.81 1.33 -14.67
C MET A 239 -3.46 1.17 -13.96
N VAL A 240 -2.42 1.71 -14.57
CA VAL A 240 -1.08 1.84 -13.99
C VAL A 240 -0.88 3.31 -13.61
N VAL A 241 -0.43 3.56 -12.39
CA VAL A 241 -0.20 4.92 -11.88
C VAL A 241 1.23 5.01 -11.35
N HIS A 242 2.00 6.01 -11.79
CA HIS A 242 3.43 6.12 -11.43
C HIS A 242 3.89 7.58 -11.31
N GLY A 243 4.75 7.87 -10.32
CA GLY A 243 5.37 9.18 -10.12
C GLY A 243 6.77 9.28 -10.72
N THR A 244 7.10 10.39 -11.40
CA THR A 244 8.40 10.49 -12.11
C THR A 244 9.61 10.67 -11.19
N LYS A 245 9.41 10.95 -9.90
CA LYS A 245 10.44 11.00 -8.86
C LYS A 245 10.36 9.83 -7.88
N ASP A 246 9.71 8.73 -8.26
CA ASP A 246 9.71 7.51 -7.47
C ASP A 246 11.14 6.91 -7.39
N ASN A 247 11.75 7.11 -6.22
CA ASN A 247 13.08 6.59 -5.86
C ASN A 247 12.97 5.23 -5.14
N MET A 248 11.75 4.70 -5.02
CA MET A 248 11.50 3.35 -4.55
C MET A 248 11.35 2.35 -5.69
N ILE A 249 10.52 2.69 -6.68
CA ILE A 249 10.36 2.01 -7.96
C ILE A 249 10.61 2.99 -9.09
N THR A 250 11.73 2.85 -9.80
CA THR A 250 12.08 3.89 -10.79
C THR A 250 11.06 3.93 -11.92
N PHE A 251 10.74 5.15 -12.38
CA PHE A 251 9.70 5.41 -13.38
C PHE A 251 9.73 4.50 -14.65
N PRO A 252 10.89 4.11 -15.20
CA PRO A 252 10.93 3.20 -16.35
C PRO A 252 10.23 1.85 -16.10
N HIS A 253 10.13 1.38 -14.85
CA HIS A 253 9.39 0.15 -14.54
C HIS A 253 7.89 0.32 -14.77
N GLY A 254 7.33 1.50 -14.50
CA GLY A 254 5.93 1.83 -14.80
C GLY A 254 5.67 1.84 -16.30
N GLU A 255 6.58 2.41 -17.09
CA GLU A 255 6.50 2.43 -18.56
C GLU A 255 6.56 1.02 -19.13
N ILE A 256 7.50 0.19 -18.67
CA ILE A 256 7.62 -1.21 -19.08
C ILE A 256 6.34 -1.97 -18.72
N LEU A 257 5.84 -1.82 -17.49
CA LEU A 257 4.62 -2.50 -17.05
C LEU A 257 3.42 -2.13 -17.93
N ALA A 258 3.17 -0.84 -18.14
CA ALA A 258 2.06 -0.37 -18.98
C ALA A 258 2.20 -0.88 -20.42
N LYS A 259 3.42 -0.82 -20.98
CA LYS A 259 3.70 -1.32 -22.34
C LYS A 259 3.45 -2.81 -22.47
N GLU A 260 3.96 -3.63 -21.54
CA GLU A 260 3.86 -5.09 -21.62
C GLU A 260 2.45 -5.62 -21.30
N LEU A 261 1.63 -4.87 -20.54
CA LEU A 261 0.20 -5.15 -20.40
C LEU A 261 -0.57 -4.91 -21.71
N GLY A 262 -0.10 -3.96 -22.54
CA GLY A 262 -0.56 -3.70 -23.90
C GLY A 262 -1.51 -2.51 -24.04
N GLU A 263 -1.86 -2.20 -25.30
CA GLU A 263 -2.71 -1.06 -25.66
C GLU A 263 -4.11 -1.12 -25.05
N GLY A 264 -4.59 0.00 -24.49
CA GLY A 264 -5.88 0.11 -23.81
C GLY A 264 -5.77 0.17 -22.28
N VAL A 265 -4.61 -0.18 -21.70
CA VAL A 265 -4.33 0.11 -20.29
C VAL A 265 -4.21 1.61 -20.07
N GLU A 266 -4.85 2.10 -19.02
CA GLU A 266 -4.75 3.51 -18.63
C GLU A 266 -3.43 3.73 -17.88
N PHE A 267 -2.52 4.54 -18.41
CA PHE A 267 -1.26 4.88 -17.74
C PHE A 267 -1.28 6.35 -17.30
N LYS A 268 -1.42 6.56 -15.99
CA LYS A 268 -1.42 7.90 -15.39
C LYS A 268 -0.05 8.19 -14.77
N VAL A 269 0.58 9.24 -15.27
CA VAL A 269 1.85 9.75 -14.76
C VAL A 269 1.60 10.96 -13.87
N PHE A 270 2.22 10.96 -12.68
CA PHE A 270 2.26 12.10 -11.78
C PHE A 270 3.65 12.75 -11.85
N GLU A 271 3.72 13.85 -12.60
CA GLU A 271 4.97 14.56 -12.82
C GLU A 271 5.51 15.18 -11.54
N GLY A 272 6.78 14.90 -11.23
CA GLY A 272 7.46 15.46 -10.07
C GLY A 272 7.14 14.75 -8.74
N ARG A 273 6.36 13.67 -8.76
CA ARG A 273 5.86 12.98 -7.55
C ARG A 273 6.55 11.65 -7.29
N GLY A 274 6.53 11.23 -6.03
CA GLY A 274 7.21 10.04 -5.52
C GLY A 274 6.43 8.74 -5.69
N HIS A 275 6.71 7.80 -4.79
CA HIS A 275 6.15 6.45 -4.76
C HIS A 275 4.75 6.40 -4.15
N ALA A 276 4.55 7.09 -3.03
CA ALA A 276 3.36 6.97 -2.20
C ALA A 276 2.25 7.93 -2.67
N LEU A 277 1.88 7.84 -3.94
CA LEU A 277 0.95 8.76 -4.62
C LEU A 277 -0.43 8.84 -3.96
N CYS A 278 -0.91 7.76 -3.36
CA CYS A 278 -2.18 7.76 -2.62
C CYS A 278 -2.15 8.65 -1.37
N ILE A 279 -0.95 9.03 -0.90
CA ILE A 279 -0.75 9.96 0.21
C ILE A 279 -0.30 11.32 -0.34
N GLU A 280 0.68 11.32 -1.23
CA GLU A 280 1.30 12.53 -1.77
C GLU A 280 0.31 13.38 -2.59
N GLU A 281 -0.46 12.72 -3.46
CA GLU A 281 -1.41 13.32 -4.39
C GLU A 281 -2.84 12.85 -4.07
N ARG A 282 -3.15 12.74 -2.76
CA ARG A 282 -4.37 12.11 -2.24
C ARG A 282 -5.64 12.49 -3.01
N ASP A 283 -5.89 13.78 -3.19
CA ASP A 283 -7.16 14.26 -3.73
C ASP A 283 -7.28 14.00 -5.25
N GLU A 284 -6.16 14.08 -5.99
CA GLU A 284 -6.14 13.68 -7.41
C GLU A 284 -6.20 12.16 -7.56
N PHE A 285 -5.45 11.41 -6.74
CA PHE A 285 -5.47 9.95 -6.73
C PHE A 285 -6.87 9.40 -6.44
N ASN A 286 -7.56 9.94 -5.43
CA ASN A 286 -8.90 9.50 -5.07
C ASN A 286 -9.91 9.81 -6.21
N ARG A 287 -9.85 11.02 -6.80
CA ARG A 287 -10.70 11.37 -7.97
C ARG A 287 -10.42 10.48 -9.18
N LEU A 288 -9.15 10.18 -9.46
CA LEU A 288 -8.75 9.27 -10.51
C LEU A 288 -9.36 7.89 -10.28
N LEU A 289 -9.27 7.37 -9.05
CA LEU A 289 -9.82 6.07 -8.70
C LEU A 289 -11.35 6.04 -8.80
N GLU A 290 -12.06 7.06 -8.32
CA GLU A 290 -13.52 7.20 -8.50
C GLU A 290 -13.90 7.13 -9.99
N ASN A 291 -13.26 7.96 -10.82
CA ASN A 291 -13.52 7.99 -12.25
C ASN A 291 -13.26 6.64 -12.92
N PHE A 292 -12.18 5.97 -12.53
CA PHE A 292 -11.83 4.65 -13.06
C PHE A 292 -12.81 3.56 -12.63
N VAL A 293 -13.27 3.60 -11.37
CA VAL A 293 -14.31 2.70 -10.85
C VAL A 293 -15.63 2.91 -11.61
N HIS A 294 -16.07 4.16 -11.80
CA HIS A 294 -17.28 4.44 -12.57
C HIS A 294 -17.15 4.01 -14.03
N LYS A 295 -15.98 4.23 -14.66
CA LYS A 295 -15.67 3.75 -16.02
C LYS A 295 -15.82 2.24 -16.11
N THR A 296 -15.19 1.50 -15.22
CA THR A 296 -15.19 0.03 -15.25
C THR A 296 -16.55 -0.58 -14.91
N LYS A 297 -17.38 0.08 -14.10
CA LYS A 297 -18.80 -0.28 -13.88
C LYS A 297 -19.62 -0.18 -15.17
N ARG A 298 -19.38 0.86 -16.01
CA ARG A 298 -20.08 1.03 -17.30
C ARG A 298 -19.73 -0.01 -18.35
N LEU A 299 -18.55 -0.63 -18.27
CA LEU A 299 -18.15 -1.73 -19.16
C LEU A 299 -18.93 -3.04 -18.89
N GLY A 300 -19.82 -3.08 -17.90
CA GLY A 300 -20.66 -4.24 -17.58
C GLY A 300 -19.90 -5.34 -16.83
N ARG A 301 -20.67 -6.32 -16.33
CA ARG A 301 -20.18 -7.49 -15.55
C ARG A 301 -20.05 -8.77 -16.40
N THR A 302 -20.10 -8.66 -17.73
CA THR A 302 -20.13 -9.82 -18.65
C THR A 302 -18.93 -10.75 -18.51
#